data_AF-M5IM40-F1
#
_entry.id   AF-M5IM40-F1
#
_cell.length_a   1.000
_cell.length_b   1.000
_cell.length_c   1.000
_cell.angle_alpha   90.00
_cell.angle_beta   90.00
_cell.angle_gamma   90.00
#
_symmetry.space_group_name_H-M   'P 1'
#
loop_
_entity.id
_entity.type
_entity.pdbx_description
1 polymer ?
#
loop_
_entity_poly.entity_id
_entity_poly.type
_entity_poly.pdbx_seq_one_letter_code
_entity_poly.pdbx_strand_id
1 'polypeptide(L)' 'MGQDESRACVANLLSEFSSVRGFHAFFIDSKKKSVRFDVVVDFAEKNLGELRAQIERKVALGFPGYKIFIVIDREFA' A
#
# COMPACT_ATOMS: atom_id res chain seq x y z
N MET A 1 4.61 16.10 1.59
CA MET A 1 3.49 15.38 2.22
C MET A 1 3.89 15.00 3.63
N GLY A 2 3.01 15.26 4.59
CA GLY A 2 3.14 14.76 5.97
C GLY A 2 2.71 13.30 6.10
N GLN A 3 2.85 12.70 7.30
CA GLN A 3 2.46 11.32 7.59
C GLN A 3 0.97 11.07 7.27
N ASP A 4 0.07 11.94 7.74
CA ASP A 4 -1.38 11.76 7.60
C ASP A 4 -1.86 11.96 6.15
N GLU A 5 -1.33 12.99 5.46
CA GLU A 5 -1.62 13.22 4.04
C GLU A 5 -1.16 12.03 3.18
N SER A 6 0.02 11.50 3.47
CA SER A 6 0.57 10.34 2.75
C SER A 6 -0.27 9.09 3.00
N ARG A 7 -0.74 8.90 4.24
CA ARG A 7 -1.63 7.80 4.60
C ARG A 7 -2.97 7.91 3.88
N ALA A 8 -3.57 9.09 3.83
CA ALA A 8 -4.82 9.33 3.11
C ALA A 8 -4.67 9.09 1.60
N CYS A 9 -3.55 9.52 1.01
CA CYS A 9 -3.23 9.24 -0.39
C CYS A 9 -3.18 7.74 -0.67
N VAL A 10 -2.47 6.96 0.14
CA VAL A 10 -2.42 5.49 -0.01
C VAL A 10 -3.78 4.85 0.23
N ALA A 11 -4.55 5.31 1.22
CA ALA A 11 -5.90 4.80 1.46
C ALA A 11 -6.82 4.97 0.24
N ASN A 12 -6.80 6.15 -0.39
CA ASN A 12 -7.60 6.43 -1.58
C ASN A 12 -7.18 5.53 -2.75
N LEU A 13 -5.87 5.37 -3.00
CA LEU A 13 -5.36 4.48 -4.05
C LEU A 13 -5.74 3.02 -3.82
N LEU A 14 -5.68 2.55 -2.57
CA LEU A 14 -6.03 1.18 -2.21
C LEU A 14 -7.52 0.89 -2.35
N SER A 15 -8.39 1.89 -2.21
CA SER A 15 -9.84 1.72 -2.38
C SER A 15 -10.27 1.33 -3.80
N GLU A 16 -9.39 1.50 -4.79
CA GLU A 16 -9.61 1.07 -6.18
C GLU A 16 -9.45 -0.45 -6.37
N PHE A 17 -8.93 -1.17 -5.37
CA PHE A 17 -8.71 -2.62 -5.43
C PHE A 17 -9.77 -3.35 -4.61
N SER A 18 -10.71 -4.01 -5.28
CA SER A 18 -11.86 -4.67 -4.64
C SER A 18 -11.50 -5.78 -3.65
N SER A 19 -10.34 -6.41 -3.82
CA SER A 19 -9.83 -7.45 -2.92
C SER A 19 -9.11 -6.90 -1.68
N VAL A 20 -8.81 -5.60 -1.64
CA VAL A 20 -8.19 -4.95 -0.48
C VAL A 20 -9.25 -4.63 0.57
N ARG A 21 -9.02 -5.06 1.80
CA ARG A 21 -9.91 -4.84 2.95
C ARG A 21 -9.44 -3.71 3.86
N GLY A 22 -8.14 -3.40 3.80
CA GLY A 22 -7.55 -2.32 4.58
C GLY A 22 -6.03 -2.35 4.48
N PHE A 23 -5.38 -1.51 5.28
CA PHE A 23 -3.93 -1.51 5.43
C PHE A 23 -3.54 -0.99 6.81
N HIS A 24 -2.41 -1.45 7.32
CA HIS A 24 -1.86 -1.05 8.61
C HIS A 24 -0.35 -0.83 8.54
N ALA A 25 0.25 -0.55 9.70
CA ALA A 25 1.68 -0.29 9.86
C ALA A 25 2.25 0.78 8.88
N PHE A 26 1.43 1.78 8.51
CA PHE A 26 1.84 2.80 7.56
C PHE A 26 2.91 3.73 8.15
N PHE A 27 4.01 3.89 7.41
CA PHE A 27 5.14 4.73 7.77
C PHE A 27 5.77 5.37 6.54
N ILE A 28 6.03 6.67 6.60
CA ILE A 28 6.82 7.39 5.59
C ILE A 28 8.08 7.99 6.22
N ASP A 29 9.23 7.74 5.58
CA ASP A 29 10.51 8.37 5.90
C ASP A 29 10.88 9.32 4.76
N SER A 30 10.63 10.61 4.95
CA SER A 30 10.93 11.64 3.94
C SER A 30 12.44 11.87 3.76
N LYS A 31 13.28 11.50 4.75
CA LYS A 31 14.74 11.64 4.63
C LYS A 31 15.32 10.52 3.78
N LYS A 32 14.88 9.28 4.00
CA LYS A 32 15.31 8.10 3.24
C LYS A 32 14.51 7.88 1.96
N LYS A 33 13.45 8.68 1.74
CA LYS A 33 12.48 8.54 0.66
C LYS A 33 11.95 7.11 0.60
N SER A 34 11.29 6.67 1.67
CA SER A 34 10.65 5.35 1.70
C SER A 34 9.24 5.41 2.26
N VAL A 35 8.34 4.62 1.67
CA VAL A 35 6.99 4.39 2.17
C VAL A 35 6.87 2.89 2.49
N ARG A 36 6.35 2.56 3.68
CA ARG A 36 6.11 1.18 4.10
C ARG A 36 4.70 1.05 4.65
N PHE A 37 4.03 -0.04 4.28
CA PHE A 37 2.73 -0.43 4.83
C PHE A 37 2.44 -1.89 4.49
N ASP A 38 1.50 -2.46 5.24
CA ASP A 38 1.01 -3.80 5.00
C ASP A 38 -0.44 -3.72 4.54
N VAL A 39 -0.79 -4.47 3.49
CA VAL A 39 -2.12 -4.47 2.87
C VAL A 39 -2.85 -5.73 3.25
N VAL A 40 -4.03 -5.59 3.84
CA VAL A 40 -4.91 -6.70 4.19
C VAL A 40 -5.80 -7.02 2.99
N VAL A 41 -5.79 -8.28 2.55
CA VAL A 41 -6.54 -8.73 1.37
C VAL A 41 -7.45 -9.92 1.69
N ASP A 42 -8.54 -10.04 0.92
CA ASP A 42 -9.43 -11.19 0.94
C ASP A 42 -8.71 -12.48 0.48
N PHE A 43 -9.06 -13.62 1.06
CA PHE A 43 -8.66 -14.95 0.62
C PHE A 43 -9.08 -15.29 -0.80
N ALA A 44 -10.15 -14.67 -1.31
CA ALA A 44 -10.59 -14.80 -2.69
C ALA A 44 -9.55 -14.27 -3.70
N GLU A 45 -8.63 -13.39 -3.28
CA GLU A 45 -7.53 -12.93 -4.12
C GLU A 45 -6.53 -14.07 -4.34
N LYS A 46 -6.41 -14.52 -5.59
CA LYS A 46 -5.56 -15.66 -5.95
C LYS A 46 -4.18 -15.24 -6.42
N ASN A 47 -4.01 -14.00 -6.88
CA ASN A 47 -2.76 -13.53 -7.46
C ASN A 47 -2.16 -12.36 -6.67
N LEU A 48 -1.64 -12.67 -5.49
CA LEU A 48 -1.02 -11.70 -4.59
C LEU A 48 0.19 -11.00 -5.22
N GLY A 49 0.94 -11.69 -6.09
CA GLY A 49 2.11 -11.12 -6.77
C GLY A 49 1.71 -10.01 -7.74
N GLU A 50 0.70 -10.26 -8.57
CA GLU A 50 0.18 -9.26 -9.51
C GLU A 50 -0.50 -8.10 -8.76
N LEU A 51 -1.31 -8.39 -7.74
CA LEU A 51 -1.93 -7.35 -6.92
C LEU A 51 -0.88 -6.45 -6.27
N ARG A 52 0.14 -7.03 -5.63
CA ARG A 52 1.26 -6.28 -5.04
C ARG A 52 1.95 -5.41 -6.08
N ALA A 53 2.25 -5.95 -7.26
CA ALA A 53 2.92 -5.21 -8.32
C ALA A 53 2.07 -4.04 -8.83
N GLN A 54 0.74 -4.20 -8.93
CA GLN A 54 -0.16 -3.12 -9.31
C GLN A 54 -0.24 -2.02 -8.25
N ILE A 55 -0.35 -2.39 -6.97
CA ILE A 55 -0.35 -1.43 -5.87
C ILE A 55 0.97 -0.67 -5.84
N GLU A 56 2.10 -1.37 -5.94
CA GLU A 56 3.43 -0.76 -5.95
C GLU A 56 3.57 0.27 -7.09
N ARG A 57 3.14 -0.09 -8.31
CA ARG A 57 3.15 0.83 -9.46
C ARG A 57 2.31 2.08 -9.20
N LYS A 58 1.07 1.92 -8.71
CA LYS A 58 0.19 3.07 -8.44
C LYS A 58 0.72 3.98 -7.34
N VAL A 59 1.21 3.40 -6.25
CA VAL A 59 1.78 4.16 -5.13
C VAL A 59 3.06 4.88 -5.57
N ALA A 60 3.94 4.25 -6.37
CA ALA A 60 5.14 4.90 -6.87
C ALA A 60 4.87 6.17 -7.70
N LEU A 61 3.72 6.23 -8.40
CA LEU A 61 3.30 7.45 -9.12
C LEU A 61 2.93 8.59 -8.17
N GLY A 62 2.30 8.27 -7.02
CA GLY A 62 1.96 9.25 -5.98
C GLY A 62 3.16 9.67 -5.11
N PHE A 63 4.23 8.87 -5.10
CA PHE A 63 5.45 9.13 -4.33
C PHE A 63 6.72 9.06 -5.22
N PRO A 64 6.91 9.98 -6.18
CA PRO A 64 8.04 9.93 -7.09
C PRO A 64 9.40 9.90 -6.38
N GLY A 65 10.21 8.90 -6.73
CA GLY A 65 11.54 8.71 -6.17
C GLY A 65 11.57 8.10 -4.76
N TYR A 66 10.44 7.65 -4.23
CA TYR A 66 10.39 6.87 -2.99
C TYR A 66 10.52 5.37 -3.29
N LYS A 67 11.20 4.66 -2.40
CA LYS A 67 11.17 3.19 -2.36
C LYS A 67 9.90 2.74 -1.63
N ILE A 68 9.11 1.90 -2.28
CA ILE A 68 7.84 1.41 -1.74
C ILE A 68 8.04 -0.01 -1.21
N PHE A 69 7.70 -0.23 0.05
CA PHE A 69 7.79 -1.53 0.71
C PHE A 69 6.40 -1.98 1.13
N ILE A 70 5.90 -3.01 0.46
CA ILE A 70 4.55 -3.54 0.69
C ILE A 70 4.65 -4.97 1.19
N VAL A 71 3.96 -5.26 2.28
CA VAL A 71 3.65 -6.64 2.71
C VAL A 71 2.18 -6.89 2.41
N ILE A 72 1.84 -8.12 1.98
CA ILE A 72 0.45 -8.51 1.76
C ILE A 72 0.08 -9.48 2.87
N ASP A 73 -0.89 -9.08 3.69
CA ASP A 73 -1.42 -9.88 4.78
C ASP A 73 -2.76 -10.48 4.39
N ARG A 74 -2.91 -11.76 4.74
CA ARG A 74 -4.17 -12.49 4.66
C ARG A 74 -4.67 -12.66 6.09
N GLU A 75 -4.94 -11.55 6.77
CA GLU A 75 -5.44 -11.62 8.14
C GLU A 75 -6.95 -11.90 8.11
N PHE A 76 -7.35 -12.98 8.78
CA PHE A 76 -8.72 -13.14 9.27
C PHE A 76 -8.83 -12.32 10.56
N ALA A 77 -9.72 -11.34 10.60
CA ALA A 77 -10.29 -10.90 11.87
C ALA A 77 -11.24 -11.97 12.40
#